data_AF-A0ABD3ZR92-F1
#
_entry.id   AF-A0ABD3ZR92-F1
#
_cell.length_a   1.000
_cell.length_b   1.000
_cell.length_c   1.000
_cell.angle_alpha   90.00
_cell.angle_beta   90.00
_cell.angle_gamma   90.00
#
_symmetry.space_group_name_H-M   'P 1'
#
loop_
_entity.id
_entity.type
_entity.pdbx_description
1 polymer ?
#
loop_
_entity_poly.entity_id
_entity_poly.type
_entity_poly.pdbx_seq_one_letter_code
_entity_poly.pdbx_strand_id
1 'polypeptide(L)'
;MYSQDHGWASTITAAPGRNGSSYPYGTYSGTMFYSVKGWTESKDTNYDYGAIKLNGSPGNTVGWYGYRTTNSSSPVGLSSSVTGFPCDKTFGTMWSDTKPIRSAETYKLTYTTDTYGCQSGSPVYRKYSDTGQTAIAIHTNGGSSYNLGTRVTNDVFNNIQYWANQ
;
A
#
# COMPACT_ATOMS: atom_id res chain seq x y z
N MET A 1 -1.27 -10.11 -5.11
CA MET A 1 -0.56 -11.33 -4.66
C MET A 1 -1.42 -12.56 -4.87
N TYR A 2 -2.60 -12.60 -4.23
CA TYR A 2 -3.61 -13.61 -4.50
C TYR A 2 -4.74 -12.99 -5.31
N SER A 3 -5.24 -13.72 -6.29
CA SER A 3 -6.53 -13.47 -6.93
C SER A 3 -7.30 -14.78 -6.94
N GLN A 4 -8.62 -14.72 -6.85
CA GLN A 4 -9.44 -15.93 -6.86
C GLN A 4 -9.47 -16.55 -8.25
N ASP A 5 -9.27 -15.75 -9.29
CA ASP A 5 -9.34 -16.20 -10.68
C ASP A 5 -8.04 -16.93 -11.10
N HIS A 6 -6.90 -16.62 -10.47
CA HIS A 6 -5.59 -17.17 -10.83
C HIS A 6 -4.81 -17.78 -9.65
N GLY A 7 -5.38 -17.80 -8.45
CA GLY A 7 -4.70 -18.22 -7.23
C GLY A 7 -3.57 -17.27 -6.80
N TRP A 8 -2.55 -17.84 -6.16
CA TRP A 8 -1.35 -17.13 -5.75
C TRP A 8 -0.46 -16.82 -6.96
N ALA A 9 0.09 -15.60 -6.99
CA ALA A 9 1.16 -15.26 -7.92
C ALA A 9 2.32 -16.26 -7.78
N SER A 10 2.90 -16.68 -8.90
CA SER A 10 4.07 -17.56 -8.92
C SER A 10 5.36 -16.80 -8.62
N THR A 11 5.43 -15.54 -9.04
CA THR A 11 6.61 -14.68 -8.86
C THR A 11 6.19 -13.23 -8.61
N ILE A 12 6.93 -12.55 -7.73
CA ILE A 12 6.82 -11.10 -7.52
C ILE A 12 8.22 -10.54 -7.34
N THR A 13 8.48 -9.38 -7.92
CA THR A 13 9.75 -8.66 -7.79
C THR A 13 9.49 -7.25 -7.28
N ALA A 14 10.17 -6.85 -6.21
CA ALA A 14 10.19 -5.49 -5.72
C ALA A 14 11.41 -4.74 -6.27
N ALA A 15 11.20 -3.49 -6.69
CA ALA A 15 12.24 -2.62 -7.23
C ALA A 15 12.19 -1.25 -6.53
N PRO A 16 12.80 -1.12 -5.33
CA PRO A 16 12.79 0.13 -4.60
C PRO A 16 13.39 1.26 -5.45
N GLY A 17 12.74 2.42 -5.44
CA GLY A 17 13.21 3.62 -6.14
C GLY A 17 13.29 3.51 -7.67
N ARG A 18 12.60 2.53 -8.29
CA ARG A 18 12.57 2.39 -9.76
C ARG A 18 12.27 3.74 -10.43
N ASN A 19 12.97 4.04 -11.52
CA ASN A 19 12.71 5.23 -12.32
C ASN A 19 12.89 4.92 -13.81
N GLY A 20 11.77 4.61 -14.48
CA GLY A 20 11.78 4.13 -15.86
C GLY A 20 12.43 2.75 -15.98
N SER A 21 13.48 2.69 -16.78
CA SER A 21 14.35 1.51 -16.94
C SER A 21 15.45 1.40 -15.87
N SER A 22 15.58 2.39 -14.97
CA SER A 22 16.60 2.39 -13.91
C SER A 22 16.10 1.71 -12.63
N TYR A 23 16.97 0.90 -12.03
CA TYR A 23 16.76 0.16 -10.78
C TYR A 23 17.84 0.55 -9.75
N PRO A 24 17.81 1.77 -9.20
CA PRO A 24 18.93 2.34 -8.45
C PRO A 24 19.28 1.56 -7.18
N TYR A 25 18.32 0.82 -6.60
CA TYR A 25 18.53 -0.01 -5.41
C TYR A 25 18.42 -1.51 -5.70
N GLY A 26 18.52 -1.89 -6.98
CA GLY A 26 18.39 -3.27 -7.44
C GLY A 26 16.96 -3.79 -7.44
N THR A 27 16.84 -5.10 -7.60
CA THR A 27 15.57 -5.84 -7.58
C THR A 27 15.65 -6.98 -6.58
N TYR A 28 14.53 -7.28 -5.94
CA TYR A 28 14.42 -8.31 -4.91
C TYR A 28 13.24 -9.21 -5.25
N SER A 29 13.49 -10.50 -5.43
CA SER A 29 12.42 -11.48 -5.61
C SER A 29 11.67 -11.69 -4.29
N GLY A 30 10.38 -11.96 -4.37
CA GLY A 30 9.60 -12.38 -3.22
C GLY A 30 9.79 -13.87 -2.91
N THR A 31 9.91 -14.21 -1.63
CA THR A 31 10.10 -15.59 -1.13
C THR A 31 8.85 -16.14 -0.45
N MET A 32 8.05 -15.28 0.17
CA MET A 32 6.79 -15.65 0.81
C MET A 32 5.73 -14.59 0.55
N PHE A 33 4.49 -15.03 0.31
CA PHE A 33 3.35 -14.16 0.08
C PHE A 33 2.30 -14.39 1.16
N TYR A 34 1.89 -13.31 1.80
CA TYR A 34 0.89 -13.31 2.85
C TYR A 34 -0.36 -12.57 2.38
N SER A 35 -1.50 -13.07 2.84
CA SER A 35 -2.79 -12.42 2.71
C SER A 35 -3.69 -12.92 3.83
N VAL A 36 -4.94 -12.47 3.86
CA VAL A 36 -5.91 -12.81 4.90
C VAL A 36 -7.13 -13.50 4.31
N LYS A 37 -7.79 -14.32 5.13
CA LYS A 37 -8.95 -15.12 4.70
C LYS A 37 -10.08 -14.30 4.12
N GLY A 38 -10.36 -13.12 4.68
CA GLY A 38 -11.38 -12.21 4.13
C GLY A 38 -11.13 -11.89 2.65
N TRP A 39 -9.86 -11.75 2.24
CA TRP A 39 -9.50 -11.66 0.84
C TRP A 39 -9.57 -13.02 0.16
N THR A 40 -8.75 -13.98 0.60
CA THR A 40 -8.50 -15.22 -0.16
C THR A 40 -9.72 -16.13 -0.31
N GLU A 41 -10.64 -16.11 0.66
CA GLU A 41 -11.81 -16.99 0.70
C GLU A 41 -13.10 -16.27 0.29
N SER A 42 -13.22 -14.95 0.52
CA SER A 42 -14.49 -14.22 0.36
C SER A 42 -14.47 -13.06 -0.65
N LYS A 43 -13.30 -12.72 -1.22
CA LYS A 43 -13.11 -11.51 -2.05
C LYS A 43 -13.56 -10.22 -1.36
N ASP A 44 -13.57 -10.19 -0.02
CA ASP A 44 -14.03 -9.01 0.70
C ASP A 44 -12.97 -7.91 0.57
N THR A 45 -13.34 -6.85 -0.14
CA THR A 45 -12.45 -5.72 -0.41
C THR A 45 -12.00 -5.00 0.87
N ASN A 46 -12.72 -5.12 1.99
CA ASN A 46 -12.27 -4.61 3.30
C ASN A 46 -10.95 -5.24 3.76
N TYR A 47 -10.61 -6.39 3.20
CA TYR A 47 -9.42 -7.17 3.51
C TYR A 47 -8.42 -7.22 2.35
N ASP A 48 -8.55 -6.32 1.37
CA ASP A 48 -7.60 -6.22 0.25
C ASP A 48 -6.26 -5.64 0.72
N TYR A 49 -5.43 -6.52 1.28
CA TYR A 49 -4.05 -6.30 1.68
C TYR A 49 -3.30 -7.62 1.83
N GLY A 50 -1.98 -7.50 2.00
CA GLY A 50 -1.10 -8.60 2.36
C GLY A 50 0.34 -8.11 2.42
N ALA A 51 1.30 -9.03 2.43
CA ALA A 51 2.71 -8.69 2.44
C ALA A 51 3.56 -9.66 1.61
N ILE A 52 4.70 -9.18 1.16
CA ILE A 52 5.70 -9.96 0.41
C ILE A 52 6.96 -9.97 1.26
N LYS A 53 7.42 -11.16 1.67
CA LYS A 53 8.79 -11.32 2.19
C LYS A 53 9.74 -11.28 1.01
N LEU A 54 10.75 -10.41 1.07
CA LEU A 54 11.74 -10.27 0.00
C LEU A 54 12.96 -11.16 0.27
N ASN A 55 13.58 -11.65 -0.80
CA ASN A 55 14.90 -12.27 -0.77
C ASN A 55 15.96 -11.17 -0.60
N GLY A 56 16.28 -10.86 0.65
CA GLY A 56 17.20 -9.79 1.03
C GLY A 56 16.56 -8.76 1.95
N SER A 57 17.34 -7.73 2.31
CA SER A 57 16.92 -6.69 3.25
C SER A 57 17.14 -5.29 2.67
N PRO A 58 16.39 -4.90 1.62
CA PRO A 58 16.54 -3.58 1.00
C PRO A 58 16.39 -2.43 1.99
N GLY A 59 15.61 -2.63 3.07
CA GLY A 59 15.44 -1.62 4.12
C GLY A 59 16.72 -1.21 4.84
N ASN A 60 17.78 -2.02 4.79
CA ASN A 60 19.11 -1.61 5.29
C ASN A 60 19.76 -0.52 4.43
N THR A 61 19.34 -0.38 3.17
CA THR A 61 19.84 0.62 2.22
C THR A 61 18.85 1.77 2.03
N VAL A 62 17.56 1.47 1.88
CA VAL A 62 16.53 2.47 1.54
C VAL A 62 15.68 2.90 2.74
N GLY A 63 15.92 2.34 3.92
CA GLY A 63 15.12 2.56 5.12
C GLY A 63 13.82 1.75 5.14
N TRP A 64 13.10 1.87 6.25
CA TRP A 64 11.81 1.21 6.48
C TRP A 64 10.68 2.24 6.46
N TYR A 65 9.62 1.94 5.72
CA TYR A 65 8.46 2.83 5.65
C TYR A 65 7.51 2.56 6.83
N GLY A 66 7.24 3.59 7.64
CA GLY A 66 6.38 3.47 8.81
C GLY A 66 4.90 3.34 8.46
N TYR A 67 4.16 2.68 9.34
CA TYR A 67 2.70 2.58 9.28
C TYR A 67 2.11 2.69 10.69
N ARG A 68 0.88 3.19 10.81
CA ARG A 68 0.21 3.35 12.10
C ARG A 68 -1.30 3.19 12.00
N THR A 69 -1.91 2.84 13.13
CA THR A 69 -3.36 2.92 13.27
C THR A 69 -3.81 4.37 13.42
N THR A 70 -5.07 4.64 13.04
CA THR A 70 -5.68 5.97 13.17
C THR A 70 -6.57 6.00 14.41
N ASN A 71 -6.06 6.58 15.50
CA ASN A 71 -6.75 6.73 16.78
C ASN A 71 -7.83 7.84 16.71
N SER A 72 -8.98 7.50 16.14
CA SER A 72 -10.33 8.02 16.42
C SER A 72 -10.65 9.53 16.57
N SER A 73 -9.82 10.49 16.13
CA SER A 73 -10.30 11.88 15.92
C SER A 73 -10.82 12.14 14.49
N SER A 74 -10.93 11.08 13.68
CA SER A 74 -11.20 11.07 12.24
C SER A 74 -10.14 11.81 11.40
N PRO A 75 -9.45 11.12 10.45
CA PRO A 75 -8.51 11.79 9.56
C PRO A 75 -9.21 12.58 8.42
N VAL A 76 -10.55 12.63 8.41
CA VAL A 76 -11.34 13.34 7.40
C VAL A 76 -10.98 14.83 7.34
N GLY A 77 -10.90 15.37 6.12
CA GLY A 77 -10.51 16.75 5.86
C GLY A 77 -9.00 16.98 5.87
N LEU A 78 -8.22 16.09 6.47
CA LEU A 78 -6.76 16.19 6.47
C LEU A 78 -6.19 15.73 5.13
N SER A 79 -5.11 16.35 4.69
CA SER A 79 -4.39 15.94 3.48
C SER A 79 -3.78 14.54 3.65
N SER A 80 -3.91 13.72 2.60
CA SER A 80 -3.23 12.44 2.40
C SER A 80 -2.56 12.40 1.04
N SER A 81 -1.39 11.77 0.98
CA SER A 81 -0.64 11.54 -0.24
C SER A 81 -0.73 10.08 -0.64
N VAL A 82 -0.72 9.83 -1.95
CA VAL A 82 -0.48 8.50 -2.53
C VAL A 82 0.71 8.63 -3.45
N THR A 83 1.71 7.77 -3.26
CA THR A 83 2.90 7.72 -4.09
C THR A 83 3.09 6.30 -4.61
N GLY A 84 3.13 6.15 -5.94
CA GLY A 84 3.14 4.84 -6.60
C GLY A 84 3.62 4.91 -8.05
N PHE A 85 3.38 3.84 -8.79
CA PHE A 85 3.85 3.65 -10.17
C PHE A 85 2.67 3.52 -11.15
N PRO A 86 2.02 4.63 -11.53
CA PRO A 86 0.86 4.58 -12.40
C PRO A 86 1.24 4.23 -13.85
N CYS A 87 0.36 3.52 -14.55
CA CYS A 87 0.58 3.05 -15.92
C CYS A 87 0.19 4.04 -17.03
N ASP A 88 -0.41 5.20 -16.71
CA ASP A 88 -0.67 6.29 -17.66
C ASP A 88 0.52 7.25 -17.82
N LYS A 89 1.59 7.06 -17.03
CA LYS A 89 2.85 7.80 -17.12
C LYS A 89 3.92 6.91 -17.77
N THR A 90 5.12 7.45 -17.95
CA THR A 90 6.27 6.65 -18.40
C THR A 90 6.43 5.41 -17.50
N PHE A 91 6.39 4.23 -18.09
CA PHE A 91 6.37 2.96 -17.35
C PHE A 91 7.53 2.86 -16.34
N GLY A 92 7.21 2.51 -15.09
CA GLY A 92 8.19 2.37 -14.03
C GLY A 92 8.69 3.67 -13.42
N THR A 93 8.03 4.81 -13.67
CA THR A 93 8.30 6.08 -12.98
C THR A 93 7.36 6.28 -11.79
N MET A 94 7.88 6.89 -10.73
CA MET A 94 7.13 7.13 -9.49
C MET A 94 6.45 8.50 -9.54
N TRP A 95 5.18 8.56 -9.15
CA TRP A 95 4.38 9.77 -9.11
C TRP A 95 3.62 9.89 -7.80
N SER A 96 3.35 11.13 -7.41
CA SER A 96 2.58 11.43 -6.21
C SER A 96 1.53 12.49 -6.50
N ASP A 97 0.36 12.33 -5.89
CA ASP A 97 -0.60 13.41 -5.68
C ASP A 97 -0.96 13.51 -4.19
N THR A 98 -1.50 14.65 -3.78
CA THR A 98 -1.92 14.92 -2.41
C THR A 98 -3.26 15.65 -2.40
N LYS A 99 -4.28 15.03 -1.80
CA LYS A 99 -5.62 15.61 -1.64
C LYS A 99 -6.20 15.26 -0.27
N PRO A 100 -7.27 15.93 0.15
CA PRO A 100 -7.93 15.62 1.41
C PRO A 100 -8.57 14.23 1.45
N ILE A 101 -8.60 13.64 2.64
CA ILE A 101 -9.41 12.48 2.98
C ILE A 101 -10.88 12.90 3.04
N ARG A 102 -11.76 12.13 2.38
CA ARG A 102 -13.20 12.41 2.26
C ARG A 102 -14.02 11.70 3.32
N SER A 103 -13.75 10.43 3.57
CA SER A 103 -14.39 9.65 4.62
C SER A 103 -13.43 8.65 5.25
N ALA A 104 -13.73 8.28 6.48
CA ALA A 104 -13.04 7.24 7.23
C ALA A 104 -14.07 6.30 7.84
N GLU A 105 -14.23 5.13 7.23
CA GLU A 105 -15.04 4.02 7.73
C GLU A 105 -14.16 3.02 8.48
N THR A 106 -14.73 2.00 9.11
CA THR A 106 -13.95 1.02 9.91
C THR A 106 -12.75 0.44 9.15
N TYR A 107 -12.95 -0.03 7.91
CA TYR A 107 -11.92 -0.71 7.14
C TYR A 107 -11.42 0.09 5.92
N LYS A 108 -12.08 1.19 5.56
CA LYS A 108 -11.78 1.95 4.34
C LYS A 108 -11.58 3.44 4.60
N LEU A 109 -10.58 4.00 3.91
CA LEU A 109 -10.42 5.43 3.73
C LEU A 109 -10.79 5.78 2.30
N THR A 110 -11.52 6.88 2.12
CA THR A 110 -11.76 7.46 0.80
C THR A 110 -11.06 8.79 0.67
N TYR A 111 -10.56 9.09 -0.53
CA TYR A 111 -9.81 10.31 -0.82
C TYR A 111 -9.92 10.63 -2.32
N THR A 112 -9.69 11.89 -2.69
CA THR A 112 -9.75 12.33 -4.10
C THR A 112 -8.38 12.51 -4.71
N THR A 113 -7.33 11.94 -4.11
CA THR A 113 -5.96 11.94 -4.64
C THR A 113 -5.96 11.31 -6.01
N ASP A 114 -5.40 11.96 -7.02
CA ASP A 114 -5.30 11.42 -8.36
C ASP A 114 -4.47 10.14 -8.36
N THR A 115 -5.05 9.08 -8.91
CA THR A 115 -4.42 7.76 -9.04
C THR A 115 -4.83 7.12 -10.34
N TYR A 116 -3.98 6.25 -10.88
CA TYR A 116 -4.30 5.47 -12.07
C TYR A 116 -4.06 3.98 -11.83
N GLY A 117 -4.50 3.15 -12.77
CA GLY A 117 -4.14 1.73 -12.82
C GLY A 117 -2.64 1.54 -12.61
N CYS A 118 -2.29 0.43 -11.94
CA CYS A 118 -0.94 0.07 -11.48
C CYS A 118 -0.44 0.75 -10.19
N GLN A 119 -1.21 1.63 -9.56
CA GLN A 119 -0.87 2.15 -8.22
C GLN A 119 -1.41 1.29 -7.06
N SER A 120 -2.16 0.21 -7.30
CA SER A 120 -2.61 -0.70 -6.24
C SER A 120 -1.45 -1.18 -5.36
N GLY A 121 -1.65 -1.16 -4.04
CA GLY A 121 -0.63 -1.46 -3.04
C GLY A 121 0.20 -0.25 -2.59
N SER A 122 0.05 0.92 -3.23
CA SER A 122 0.75 2.15 -2.81
C SER A 122 0.30 2.60 -1.42
N PRO A 123 1.19 3.17 -0.59
CA PRO A 123 0.80 3.72 0.69
C PRO A 123 -0.10 4.95 0.51
N VAL A 124 -1.17 5.01 1.28
CA VAL A 124 -1.90 6.25 1.57
C VAL A 124 -1.35 6.77 2.88
N TYR A 125 -0.65 7.90 2.85
CA TYR A 125 0.15 8.34 3.99
C TYR A 125 -0.05 9.82 4.31
N ARG A 126 0.38 10.17 5.52
CA ARG A 126 0.41 11.55 6.02
C ARG A 126 1.75 11.80 6.69
N LYS A 127 2.13 13.07 6.82
CA LYS A 127 3.28 13.49 7.62
C LYS A 127 2.82 13.74 9.06
N TYR A 128 3.40 13.02 9.99
CA TYR A 128 3.26 13.21 11.43
C TYR A 128 4.54 13.81 12.00
N SER A 129 4.43 14.52 13.13
CA SER A 129 5.57 15.18 13.77
C SER A 129 6.55 14.20 14.43
N ASP A 130 6.04 13.06 14.90
CA ASP A 130 6.77 12.02 15.62
C ASP A 130 7.40 10.99 14.67
N THR A 131 6.68 10.56 13.63
CA THR A 131 7.09 9.45 12.76
C THR A 131 7.39 9.86 11.31
N GLY A 132 7.26 11.15 10.97
CA GLY A 132 7.45 11.62 9.61
C GLY A 132 6.36 11.11 8.67
N GLN A 133 6.71 10.74 7.43
CA GLN A 133 5.76 10.13 6.51
C GLN A 133 5.36 8.74 7.02
N THR A 134 4.07 8.51 7.18
CA THR A 134 3.56 7.26 7.77
C THR A 134 2.27 6.84 7.10
N ALA A 135 2.24 5.59 6.65
CA ALA A 135 1.07 4.99 6.02
C ALA A 135 -0.08 4.80 7.04
N ILE A 136 -1.28 5.11 6.59
CA ILE A 136 -2.54 4.95 7.35
C ILE A 136 -3.57 4.11 6.58
N ALA A 137 -3.32 3.86 5.29
CA ALA A 137 -4.03 2.90 4.46
C ALA A 137 -3.13 2.41 3.32
N ILE A 138 -3.59 1.36 2.65
CA ILE A 138 -3.02 0.79 1.43
C ILE A 138 -4.02 1.10 0.31
N HIS A 139 -3.58 1.75 -0.77
CA HIS A 139 -4.44 2.08 -1.92
C HIS A 139 -4.86 0.80 -2.66
N THR A 140 -6.15 0.61 -2.87
CA THR A 140 -6.70 -0.64 -3.44
C THR A 140 -7.56 -0.41 -4.66
N ASN A 141 -8.44 0.60 -4.64
CA ASN A 141 -9.45 0.79 -5.67
C ASN A 141 -9.46 2.24 -6.14
N GLY A 142 -9.76 2.41 -7.43
CA GLY A 142 -10.09 3.71 -8.01
C GLY A 142 -11.54 3.79 -8.48
N GLY A 143 -12.09 5.00 -8.45
CA GLY A 143 -13.45 5.32 -8.89
C GLY A 143 -13.50 6.68 -9.57
N SER A 144 -14.61 6.97 -10.26
CA SER A 144 -14.77 8.23 -11.02
C SER A 144 -14.77 9.49 -10.13
N SER A 145 -15.18 9.36 -8.86
CA SER A 145 -15.32 10.48 -7.94
C SER A 145 -14.36 10.43 -6.74
N TYR A 146 -13.87 9.25 -6.39
CA TYR A 146 -12.97 9.03 -5.26
C TYR A 146 -12.24 7.70 -5.39
N ASN A 147 -11.11 7.60 -4.70
CA ASN A 147 -10.30 6.41 -4.55
C ASN A 147 -10.46 5.85 -3.14
N LEU A 148 -10.17 4.55 -2.99
CA LEU A 148 -10.29 3.84 -1.71
C LEU A 148 -8.97 3.18 -1.34
N GLY A 149 -8.70 3.13 -0.03
CA GLY A 149 -7.65 2.30 0.54
C GLY A 149 -8.11 1.54 1.78
N THR A 150 -7.61 0.32 1.92
CA THR A 150 -7.76 -0.49 3.14
C THR A 150 -7.02 0.18 4.29
N ARG A 151 -7.72 0.50 5.37
CA ARG A 151 -7.16 1.16 6.56
C ARG A 151 -6.17 0.26 7.27
N VAL A 152 -5.13 0.88 7.82
CA VAL A 152 -4.31 0.24 8.85
C VAL A 152 -5.12 0.24 10.15
N THR A 153 -5.96 -0.79 10.32
CA THR A 153 -6.63 -1.11 11.59
C THR A 153 -5.66 -1.82 12.54
N ASN A 154 -6.08 -2.09 13.78
CA ASN A 154 -5.27 -2.90 14.69
C ASN A 154 -4.97 -4.30 14.10
N ASP A 155 -5.95 -4.94 13.47
CA ASP A 155 -5.75 -6.26 12.85
C ASP A 155 -4.76 -6.22 11.69
N VAL A 156 -4.89 -5.20 10.83
CA VAL A 156 -3.95 -5.00 9.71
C VAL A 156 -2.54 -4.72 10.24
N PHE A 157 -2.42 -3.85 11.26
CA PHE A 157 -1.14 -3.56 11.91
C PHE A 157 -0.49 -4.82 12.48
N ASN A 158 -1.25 -5.60 13.23
CA ASN A 158 -0.80 -6.83 13.88
C ASN A 158 -0.40 -7.89 12.85
N ASN A 159 -1.15 -8.04 11.76
CA ASN A 159 -0.80 -8.96 10.68
C ASN A 159 0.52 -8.56 10.02
N ILE A 160 0.72 -7.27 9.69
CA ILE A 160 1.98 -6.81 9.11
C ILE A 160 3.16 -7.05 10.07
N GLN A 161 2.98 -6.80 11.38
CA GLN A 161 3.99 -7.09 12.40
C GLN A 161 4.30 -8.59 12.49
N TYR A 162 3.27 -9.44 12.50
CA TYR A 162 3.45 -10.89 12.54
C TYR A 162 4.22 -11.41 11.32
N TRP A 163 3.85 -10.96 10.11
CA TRP A 163 4.51 -11.35 8.86
C TRP A 163 5.95 -10.86 8.76
N ALA A 164 6.27 -9.68 9.31
CA ALA A 164 7.63 -9.16 9.32
C ALA A 164 8.60 -10.08 10.10
N ASN A 165 8.08 -10.77 11.12
CA ASN A 165 8.83 -11.66 12.01
C ASN A 165 8.88 -13.14 11.56
N GLN A 166 8.30 -13.46 10.39
CA GLN A 166 8.45 -14.77 9.74
C GLN A 166 9.70 -14.78 8.84
#